data_AF-A0A1A8PGW2-F1
#
_entry.id   AF-A0A1A8PGW2-F1
#
_cell.length_a   1.000
_cell.length_b   1.000
_cell.length_c   1.000
_cell.angle_alpha   90.00
_cell.angle_beta   90.00
_cell.angle_gamma   90.00
#
_symmetry.space_group_name_H-M   'P 1'
#
loop_
_entity.id
_entity.type
_entity.pdbx_description
1 polymer ?
#
loop_
_entity_poly.entity_id
_entity_poly.type
_entity_poly.pdbx_seq_one_letter_code
_entity_poly.pdbx_strand_id
1 'polypeptide(L)'
;PGSRGFMVVLTIIDRFSKACHLVPLKSLPSSADTAQLLVKHVFRLHGIPEEILSDRGPQFVSRVWKEFAETLGARVALTSGHH
;
A
#
# COMPACT_ATOMS: atom_id res chain seq x y z
N PRO A 1 0.98 -12.17 24.29
CA PRO A 1 1.89 -11.02 24.06
C PRO A 1 1.11 -9.78 23.64
N GLY A 2 1.35 -8.62 24.26
CA GLY A 2 0.68 -7.36 23.87
C GLY A 2 1.23 -6.81 22.55
N SER A 3 0.37 -6.21 21.72
CA SER A 3 0.75 -5.65 20.41
C SER A 3 1.63 -4.38 20.48
N ARG A 4 2.06 -3.96 21.68
CA ARG A 4 2.86 -2.75 21.94
C ARG A 4 2.27 -1.47 21.33
N GLY A 5 0.94 -1.39 21.25
CA GLY A 5 0.22 -0.24 20.70
C GLY A 5 0.12 -0.21 19.17
N PHE A 6 0.54 -1.28 18.47
CA PHE A 6 0.25 -1.45 17.05
C PHE A 6 -1.12 -2.11 16.88
N MET A 7 -1.94 -1.54 16.00
CA MET A 7 -3.34 -1.96 15.78
C MET A 7 -3.61 -2.36 14.33
N VAL A 8 -2.75 -1.96 13.40
CA VAL A 8 -2.92 -2.16 11.97
C VAL A 8 -1.66 -2.80 11.41
N VAL A 9 -1.80 -3.68 10.42
CA VAL A 9 -0.69 -4.18 9.63
C VAL A 9 -0.97 -3.83 8.17
N LEU A 10 -0.10 -3.01 7.57
CA LEU A 10 -0.10 -2.80 6.13
C LEU A 10 0.63 -3.97 5.48
N THR A 11 -0.10 -4.75 4.70
CA THR A 11 0.41 -5.93 3.99
C THR A 11 0.60 -5.60 2.53
N ILE A 12 1.82 -5.76 2.02
CA ILE A 12 2.13 -5.60 0.60
C ILE A 12 2.69 -6.91 0.07
N ILE A 13 2.10 -7.41 -1.01
CA ILE A 13 2.46 -8.70 -1.61
C ILE A 13 2.86 -8.47 -3.05
N ASP A 14 4.07 -8.88 -3.40
CA ASP A 14 4.45 -9.01 -4.80
C ASP A 14 3.74 -10.24 -5.40
N ARG A 15 2.92 -10.02 -6.43
CA ARG A 15 2.15 -11.10 -7.06
C ARG A 15 3.04 -12.07 -7.85
N PHE A 16 4.22 -11.63 -8.30
CA PHE A 16 5.15 -12.47 -9.04
C PHE A 16 5.93 -13.40 -8.11
N SER A 17 6.76 -12.84 -7.22
CA SER A 17 7.63 -13.63 -6.32
C SER A 17 6.93 -14.20 -5.09
N LYS A 18 5.72 -13.72 -4.77
CA LYS A 18 5.03 -13.96 -3.49
C LYS A 18 5.75 -13.41 -2.26
N ALA A 19 6.76 -12.55 -2.44
CA ALA A 19 7.38 -11.84 -1.33
C ALA A 19 6.34 -10.95 -0.63
N CYS A 20 6.40 -10.95 0.71
CA CYS A 20 5.45 -10.22 1.54
C CYS A 20 6.17 -9.25 2.47
N HIS A 21 5.73 -8.00 2.46
CA HIS A 21 6.14 -6.96 3.40
C HIS A 21 5.00 -6.70 4.37
N LEU A 22 5.26 -6.87 5.67
CA LEU A 22 4.32 -6.62 6.76
C LEU A 22 4.81 -5.43 7.57
N VAL A 23 4.07 -4.32 7.53
CA VAL A 23 4.45 -3.07 8.19
C VAL A 23 3.47 -2.80 9.35
N PRO A 24 3.91 -2.88 10.62
CA PRO A 24 3.04 -2.62 11.76
C PRO A 24 2.83 -1.11 11.94
N LEU A 25 1.57 -0.70 12.13
CA LEU A 25 1.12 0.68 12.27
C LEU A 25 0.26 0.84 13.54
N LYS A 26 0.35 2.01 14.18
CA LYS A 26 -0.46 2.33 15.38
C LYS A 26 -1.93 2.58 15.04
N SER A 27 -2.22 3.03 13.84
CA SER A 27 -3.56 3.34 13.32
C SER A 27 -3.58 3.19 11.80
N LEU A 28 -4.76 3.31 11.18
CA LEU A 28 -4.87 3.37 9.73
C LEU A 28 -4.12 4.60 9.20
N PRO A 29 -3.26 4.45 8.17
CA PRO A 29 -2.50 5.55 7.59
C PRO A 29 -3.40 6.42 6.69
N SER A 30 -3.02 7.69 6.51
CA SER A 30 -3.56 8.50 5.42
C SER A 30 -3.06 8.00 4.06
N SER A 31 -3.64 8.49 2.96
CA SER A 31 -3.14 8.19 1.61
C SER A 31 -1.69 8.61 1.41
N ALA A 32 -1.31 9.77 1.94
CA ALA A 32 0.04 10.31 1.85
C ALA A 32 1.03 9.46 2.66
N ASP A 33 0.66 9.06 3.88
CA ASP A 33 1.48 8.17 4.70
C ASP A 33 1.63 6.79 4.02
N THR A 34 0.55 6.27 3.43
CA THR A 34 0.58 5.01 2.69
C THR A 34 1.55 5.05 1.51
N ALA A 35 1.53 6.15 0.74
CA ALA A 35 2.49 6.37 -0.34
C ALA A 35 3.95 6.39 0.15
N GLN A 36 4.22 7.11 1.26
CA GLN A 36 5.56 7.14 1.85
C GLN A 36 6.00 5.77 2.37
N LEU A 37 5.09 5.01 2.97
CA LEU A 37 5.35 3.65 3.45
C LEU A 37 5.71 2.71 2.29
N LEU A 38 5.02 2.80 1.16
CA LEU A 38 5.37 2.04 -0.04
C LEU A 38 6.75 2.37 -0.58
N VAL A 39 7.09 3.66 -0.68
CA VAL A 39 8.43 4.09 -1.12
C VAL A 39 9.50 3.53 -0.19
N LYS A 40 9.29 3.66 1.12
CA LYS A 40 10.26 3.28 2.15
C LYS A 40 10.47 1.77 2.22
N HIS A 41 9.40 0.99 2.19
CA HIS A 41 9.46 -0.44 2.50
C HIS A 41 9.48 -1.32 1.25
N VAL A 42 9.01 -0.84 0.11
CA VAL A 42 8.89 -1.64 -1.11
C VAL A 42 9.71 -1.04 -2.25
N PHE A 43 9.44 0.20 -2.66
CA PHE A 43 10.04 0.73 -3.90
C PHE A 43 11.53 0.96 -3.78
N ARG A 44 12.02 1.33 -2.60
CA ARG A 44 13.46 1.39 -2.31
C ARG A 44 14.18 0.07 -2.60
N LEU A 45 13.53 -1.07 -2.37
CA LEU A 45 14.15 -2.40 -2.46
C LEU A 45 13.95 -3.05 -3.83
N HIS A 46 12.80 -2.82 -4.46
CA HIS A 46 12.36 -3.57 -5.64
C HIS A 46 12.11 -2.68 -6.87
N GLY A 47 12.22 -1.36 -6.72
CA GLY A 47 11.83 -0.40 -7.74
C GLY A 47 10.32 -0.12 -7.76
N ILE A 48 9.90 0.67 -8.74
CA ILE A 48 8.49 1.05 -8.93
C ILE A 48 7.76 -0.12 -9.62
N PRO A 49 6.61 -0.58 -9.10
CA PRO A 49 5.83 -1.63 -9.72
C PRO A 49 5.07 -1.13 -10.95
N GLU A 50 4.79 -2.03 -11.90
CA GLU A 50 3.94 -1.72 -13.05
C GLU A 50 2.48 -1.47 -12.66
N GLU A 51 1.97 -2.22 -11.67
CA GLU A 51 0.60 -2.10 -11.17
C GLU A 51 0.55 -2.21 -9.64
N ILE A 52 -0.29 -1.38 -9.02
CA ILE A 52 -0.70 -1.48 -7.63
C ILE A 52 -2.17 -1.88 -7.57
N LEU A 53 -2.45 -3.08 -7.07
CA LEU A 53 -3.79 -3.58 -6.81
C LEU A 53 -4.12 -3.41 -5.32
N SER A 54 -5.20 -2.71 -5.01
CA SER A 54 -5.65 -2.48 -3.62
C SER A 54 -7.16 -2.65 -3.47
N ASP A 55 -7.65 -2.68 -2.24
CA ASP A 55 -9.09 -2.58 -1.98
C ASP A 55 -9.62 -1.16 -2.23
N ARG A 56 -10.94 -0.98 -2.03
CA ARG A 56 -11.63 0.30 -2.18
C ARG A 56 -11.56 1.20 -0.93
N GLY A 57 -10.61 0.98 -0.03
CA GLY A 57 -10.40 1.81 1.15
C GLY A 57 -10.16 3.29 0.79
N PRO A 58 -10.53 4.24 1.68
CA PRO A 58 -10.44 5.67 1.42
C PRO A 58 -9.02 6.12 1.01
N GLN A 59 -7.99 5.49 1.57
CA GLN A 59 -6.59 5.75 1.25
C GLN A 59 -6.27 5.48 -0.23
N PHE A 60 -6.89 4.45 -0.82
CA PHE A 60 -6.59 3.99 -2.19
C PHE A 60 -7.50 4.55 -3.27
N VAL A 61 -8.62 5.18 -2.89
CA VAL A 61 -9.52 5.88 -3.84
C VAL A 61 -9.30 7.39 -3.86
N SER A 62 -8.50 7.91 -2.93
CA SER A 62 -8.22 9.34 -2.78
C SER A 62 -7.49 9.95 -3.98
N ARG A 63 -7.62 11.27 -4.14
CA ARG A 63 -6.91 12.02 -5.20
C ARG A 63 -5.39 11.94 -5.04
N VAL A 64 -4.89 12.09 -3.81
CA VAL A 64 -3.46 12.00 -3.49
C VAL A 64 -2.87 10.67 -3.95
N TRP A 65 -3.59 9.57 -3.74
CA TRP A 65 -3.13 8.25 -4.16
C TRP A 65 -3.07 8.09 -5.67
N LYS A 66 -4.08 8.59 -6.39
CA LYS A 66 -4.10 8.58 -7.86
C LYS A 66 -2.94 9.40 -8.43
N GLU A 67 -2.77 10.64 -7.96
CA GLU A 67 -1.67 11.52 -8.37
C GLU A 67 -0.30 10.89 -8.09
N PHE A 68 -0.14 10.24 -6.93
CA PHE A 68 1.09 9.52 -6.56
C PHE A 68 1.41 8.39 -7.56
N ALA A 69 0.44 7.54 -7.86
CA ALA A 69 0.67 6.42 -8.77
C ALA A 69 0.91 6.89 -10.23
N GLU A 70 0.15 7.88 -10.69
CA GLU A 70 0.33 8.51 -12.01
C GLU A 70 1.72 9.14 -12.14
N THR A 71 2.21 9.85 -11.12
CA THR A 71 3.56 10.45 -11.11
C THR A 71 4.66 9.39 -11.19
N LEU A 72 4.41 8.21 -10.62
CA LEU A 72 5.33 7.07 -10.68
C LEU A 72 5.22 6.27 -11.98
N GLY A 73 4.21 6.54 -12.82
CA GLY A 73 3.90 5.72 -13.99
C GLY A 73 3.34 4.34 -13.66
N ALA A 74 2.85 4.13 -12.43
CA ALA A 74 2.27 2.88 -11.97
C ALA A 74 0.75 2.87 -12.20
N ARG A 75 0.21 1.78 -12.74
CA ARG A 75 -1.25 1.62 -12.90
C ARG A 75 -1.90 1.27 -11.55
N VAL A 76 -3.04 1.89 -11.23
CA VAL A 76 -3.83 1.51 -10.05
C VAL A 76 -5.04 0.69 -10.47
N ALA A 77 -5.27 -0.42 -9.79
CA ALA A 77 -6.49 -1.21 -9.89
C ALA A 77 -7.12 -1.42 -8.51
N LEU A 78 -8.45 -1.50 -8.48
CA LEU A 78 -9.22 -1.72 -7.25
C LEU A 78 -9.90 -3.09 -7.31
N THR A 79 -9.82 -3.87 -6.24
CA THR A 79 -10.53 -5.14 -6.12
C THR A 79 -12.05 -4.93 -6.05
N SER A 80 -12.84 -5.90 -6.53
CA SER A 80 -14.31 -5.89 -6.42
C SER A 80 -14.74 -5.86 -4.96
N GLY A 81 -15.75 -5.04 -4.63
CA GLY A 81 -16.23 -4.85 -3.25
C GLY A 81 -17.11 -5.96 -2.69
N HIS A 82 -17.03 -7.18 -3.21
CA HIS A 82 -17.90 -8.30 -2.79
C HIS A 82 -17.07 -9.56 -2.56
N HIS A 83 -17.25 -10.15 -1.38
CA HIS A 83 -16.96 -11.53 -1.03
C HIS A 83 -18.18 -12.09 -0.30
#